data_AF-A0A3S3E5S5-F1
#
_entry.id   AF-A0A3S3E5S5-F1
#
_cell.length_a   1.000
_cell.length_b   1.000
_cell.length_c   1.000
_cell.angle_alpha   90.00
_cell.angle_beta   90.00
_cell.angle_gamma   90.00
#
_symmetry.space_group_name_H-M   'P 1'
#
loop_
_entity.id
_entity.type
_entity.pdbx_description
1 polymer ?
#
loop_
_entity_poly.entity_id
_entity_poly.type
_entity_poly.pdbx_seq_one_letter_code
_entity_poly.pdbx_strand_id
1 'polypeptide(L)' 'MISPPKRAVAYPDREVDCQEAMEPGFQAIVDCMIEAGWARGEVLRSLRRLIAADNMTQKENAKLEADLAIARAMLRAGR' A
#
# COMPACT_ATOMS: atom_id res chain seq x y z
N MET A 1 -11.42 -11.30 10.72
CA MET A 1 -11.39 -9.87 11.04
C MET A 1 -9.92 -9.46 11.12
N ILE A 2 -9.50 -8.40 10.43
CA ILE A 2 -8.11 -7.91 10.50
C ILE A 2 -7.98 -7.10 11.78
N SER A 3 -7.09 -7.51 12.68
CA SER A 3 -6.82 -6.79 13.92
C SER A 3 -6.12 -5.46 13.60
N PRO A 4 -6.57 -4.32 14.15
CA PRO A 4 -5.84 -3.08 14.00
C PRO A 4 -4.51 -3.13 14.78
N PRO A 5 -3.52 -2.28 14.44
CA PRO A 5 -2.32 -2.13 15.24
C PRO A 5 -2.65 -1.78 16.70
N LYS A 6 -1.88 -2.32 17.66
CA LYS A 6 -2.07 -2.09 19.11
C LYS A 6 -2.03 -0.61 19.50
N ARG A 7 -1.27 0.21 18.75
CA ARG A 7 -1.11 1.66 18.96
C ARG A 7 -1.01 2.37 17.62
N ALA A 8 -1.47 3.61 17.55
CA ALA A 8 -1.36 4.46 16.37
C ALA A 8 0.10 4.90 16.09
N VAL A 9 0.88 5.07 17.14
CA VAL A 9 2.30 5.45 17.09
C VAL A 9 3.20 4.22 16.85
N ALA A 10 4.46 4.46 16.50
CA ALA A 10 5.44 3.40 16.38
C ALA A 10 5.70 2.68 17.73
N TYR A 11 5.89 1.37 17.66
CA TYR A 11 6.34 0.51 18.76
C TYR A 11 7.16 -0.65 18.17
N PRO A 12 8.05 -1.30 18.95
CA PRO A 12 9.02 -2.26 18.41
C PRO A 12 8.40 -3.34 17.52
N ASP A 13 7.29 -3.93 17.94
CA ASP A 13 6.66 -5.05 17.23
C ASP A 13 5.60 -4.62 16.20
N ARG A 14 5.48 -3.32 15.89
CA ARG A 14 4.39 -2.83 15.02
C ARG A 14 4.41 -3.45 13.64
N GLU A 15 5.59 -3.62 13.07
CA GLU A 15 5.71 -4.23 11.74
C GLU A 15 5.32 -5.71 11.77
N VAL A 16 5.70 -6.44 12.81
CA VAL A 16 5.36 -7.85 13.00
C VAL A 16 3.84 -8.01 13.20
N ASP A 17 3.23 -7.21 14.08
CA ASP A 17 1.79 -7.22 14.30
C ASP A 17 1.00 -6.94 13.00
N CYS A 18 1.48 -5.99 12.19
CA CYS A 18 0.88 -5.70 10.89
C CYS A 18 1.03 -6.87 9.91
N GLN A 19 2.20 -7.54 9.88
CA GLN A 19 2.43 -8.70 9.02
C GLN A 19 1.51 -9.86 9.41
N GLU A 20 1.43 -10.19 10.70
CA GLU A 20 0.54 -11.24 11.23
C GLU A 20 -0.93 -10.96 10.89
N ALA A 21 -1.37 -9.70 10.99
CA ALA A 21 -2.73 -9.31 10.63
C ALA A 21 -3.03 -9.44 9.12
N MET A 22 -2.02 -9.24 8.27
CA MET A 22 -2.14 -9.33 6.81
C MET A 22 -1.98 -10.75 6.27
N GLU A 23 -1.24 -11.61 6.98
CA GLU A 23 -0.85 -12.94 6.50
C GLU A 23 -2.05 -13.81 6.05
N PRO A 24 -3.19 -13.89 6.78
CA PRO A 24 -4.32 -14.69 6.31
C PRO A 24 -4.86 -14.23 4.96
N GLY A 25 -4.95 -12.92 4.73
CA GLY A 25 -5.40 -12.36 3.45
C GLY A 25 -4.38 -12.59 2.34
N PHE A 26 -3.09 -12.50 2.66
CA PHE A 26 -2.01 -12.81 1.73
C PHE A 26 -2.04 -14.28 1.29
N GLN A 27 -2.18 -15.23 2.22
CA GLN A 27 -2.28 -16.65 1.86
C GLN A 27 -3.52 -16.93 1.00
N ALA A 28 -4.68 -16.35 1.34
CA ALA A 28 -5.89 -16.50 0.54
C ALA A 28 -5.70 -16.02 -0.92
N ILE A 29 -5.03 -14.89 -1.13
CA ILE A 29 -4.69 -14.41 -2.48
C ILE A 29 -3.77 -15.40 -3.19
N VAL A 30 -2.74 -15.89 -2.50
CA VAL A 30 -1.78 -16.83 -3.11
C VAL A 30 -2.46 -18.14 -3.50
N ASP A 31 -3.30 -18.69 -2.62
CA ASP A 31 -4.03 -19.93 -2.84
C ASP A 31 -5.00 -19.79 -4.02
N CYS A 32 -5.81 -18.72 -4.06
CA CYS A 32 -6.71 -18.47 -5.19
C CYS A 32 -5.98 -18.37 -6.54
N MET A 33 -4.80 -17.77 -6.57
CA MET A 33 -4.01 -17.66 -7.80
C MET A 33 -3.42 -19.01 -8.22
N ILE A 34 -2.99 -19.83 -7.25
CA ILE A 34 -2.53 -21.20 -7.50
C ILE A 34 -3.68 -22.06 -8.04
N GLU A 35 -4.87 -21.96 -7.46
CA GLU A 35 -6.07 -22.64 -7.95
C GLU A 35 -6.45 -22.22 -9.37
N ALA A 36 -6.18 -20.96 -9.74
CA ALA A 36 -6.31 -20.46 -11.09
C ALA A 36 -5.18 -20.90 -12.04
N GLY A 37 -4.25 -21.74 -11.58
CA GLY A 37 -3.18 -22.35 -12.39
C GLY A 37 -1.86 -21.58 -12.42
N TRP A 38 -1.68 -20.55 -11.59
CA TRP A 38 -0.43 -19.79 -11.53
C TRP A 38 0.61 -20.53 -10.68
N ALA A 39 1.89 -20.46 -11.08
CA ALA A 39 2.96 -20.90 -10.20
C ALA A 39 3.12 -19.91 -9.03
N ARG A 40 3.38 -20.41 -7.82
CA ARG A 40 3.63 -19.56 -6.63
C ARG A 40 4.67 -18.46 -6.89
N GLY A 41 5.73 -18.77 -7.62
CA GLY A 41 6.76 -17.80 -7.99
C GLY A 41 6.25 -16.67 -8.88
N GLU A 42 5.26 -16.92 -9.75
CA GLU A 42 4.63 -15.88 -10.57
C GLU A 42 3.77 -14.96 -9.70
N VAL A 43 3.00 -15.52 -8.78
CA VAL A 43 2.18 -14.75 -7.84
C VAL A 43 3.04 -13.78 -7.02
N LEU A 44 4.12 -14.28 -6.40
CA LEU A 44 5.00 -13.46 -5.57
C LEU A 44 5.71 -12.36 -6.39
N ARG A 45 6.16 -12.68 -7.60
CA ARG A 45 6.78 -11.68 -8.50
C ARG A 45 5.78 -10.61 -8.92
N SER A 46 4.54 -10.98 -9.21
CA SER A 46 3.47 -10.06 -9.59
C SER A 46 3.08 -9.16 -8.43
N LEU A 47 2.85 -9.70 -7.23
CA LEU A 47 2.54 -8.92 -6.03
C LEU A 47 3.63 -7.91 -5.71
N ARG A 48 4.91 -8.30 -5.80
CA ARG A 48 6.04 -7.37 -5.61
C ARG A 48 5.99 -6.19 -6.59
N ARG A 49 5.66 -6.46 -7.86
CA ARG A 49 5.55 -5.40 -8.89
C ARG A 49 4.35 -4.49 -8.65
N LEU A 50 3.22 -5.04 -8.21
CA LEU A 50 2.03 -4.26 -7.87
C LEU A 50 2.31 -3.30 -6.70
N ILE A 51 2.95 -3.77 -5.62
CA ILE A 51 3.35 -2.93 -4.48
C ILE A 51 4.29 -1.80 -4.94
N ALA A 52 5.27 -2.12 -5.78
CA ALA A 52 6.19 -1.11 -6.30
C ALA A 52 5.47 -0.05 -7.16
N ALA A 53 4.54 -0.48 -8.01
CA ALA A 53 3.75 0.42 -8.85
C ALA A 53 2.80 1.31 -8.03
N ASP A 54 2.15 0.76 -7.00
CA ASP A 54 1.30 1.52 -6.08
C ASP A 54 2.12 2.59 -5.34
N ASN A 55 3.27 2.22 -4.77
CA ASN A 55 4.17 3.16 -4.10
C ASN A 55 4.61 4.32 -5.01
N MET A 56 4.92 4.04 -6.28
CA MET A 56 5.25 5.08 -7.25
C MET A 56 4.05 6.00 -7.52
N THR A 57 2.87 5.41 -7.71
CA THR A 57 1.64 6.15 -7.99
C THR A 57 1.27 7.08 -6.83
N GLN A 58 1.31 6.58 -5.59
CA GLN A 58 1.04 7.38 -4.39
C GLN A 58 2.02 8.55 -4.24
N LYS A 59 3.30 8.32 -4.55
CA LYS A 59 4.32 9.39 -4.51
C LYS A 59 4.04 10.50 -5.52
N GLU A 60 3.76 10.14 -6.78
CA GLU A 60 3.48 11.14 -7.82
C GLU A 60 2.16 11.87 -7.57
N ASN A 61 1.13 11.18 -7.08
CA ASN A 61 -0.12 11.81 -6.67
C ASN A 61 0.10 12.83 -5.56
N ALA A 62 0.85 12.48 -4.51
CA ALA A 62 1.17 13.41 -3.41
C ALA A 62 1.91 14.66 -3.90
N LYS A 63 2.80 14.50 -4.89
CA LYS A 63 3.51 15.63 -5.52
C LYS A 63 2.54 16.53 -6.29
N LEU A 64 1.69 15.95 -7.14
CA LEU A 64 0.70 16.70 -7.91
C LEU A 64 -0.30 17.43 -7.00
N GLU A 65 -0.71 16.79 -5.90
CA GLU A 65 -1.58 17.42 -4.90
C GLU A 65 -0.92 18.62 -4.23
N ALA A 66 0.38 18.53 -3.91
CA ALA A 66 1.15 19.64 -3.36
C ALA A 66 1.25 20.81 -4.37
N ASP A 67 1.60 20.52 -5.62
CA ASP A 67 1.69 21.54 -6.68
C ASP A 67 0.34 22.24 -6.92
N LEU A 68 -0.75 21.45 -6.93
CA LEU A 68 -2.11 21.96 -7.06
C LEU A 68 -2.50 22.85 -5.88
N ALA A 69 -2.11 22.48 -4.65
CA ALA A 69 -2.37 23.28 -3.45
C ALA A 69 -1.64 24.63 -3.50
N ILE A 70 -0.37 24.63 -3.95
CA ILE A 70 0.41 25.86 -4.14
C ILE A 70 -0.22 26.76 -5.20
N ALA A 71 -0.56 26.20 -6.38
CA ALA A 71 -1.19 26.97 -7.45
C ALA A 71 -2.52 27.59 -7.02
N ARG A 72 -3.34 26.84 -6.26
CA ARG A 72 -4.59 27.35 -5.68
C ARG A 72 -4.36 28.47 -4.67
N ALA A 73 -3.31 28.39 -3.85
CA ALA A 73 -2.94 29.45 -2.91
C ALA A 73 -2.50 30.72 -3.64
N MET A 74 -1.68 30.61 -4.70
CA MET A 74 -1.25 31.74 -5.52
C MET A 74 -2.43 32.46 -6.17
N LEU A 75 -3.40 31.72 -6.74
CA LEU A 75 -4.61 32.29 -7.33
C LEU A 75 -5.48 33.03 -6.31
N ARG A 76 -5.49 32.59 -5.04
CA ARG A 76 -6.21 33.27 -3.96
C ARG A 76 -5.49 34.53 -3.48
N ALA A 77 -4.16 34.50 -3.41
CA ALA A 77 -3.35 35.64 -2.97
C ALA A 77 -3.26 36.77 -4.01
N GLY A 78 -3.45 36.45 -5.29
CA GLY A 78 -3.52 37.45 -6.37
C GLY A 78 -4.92 38.03 -6.62
N ARG A 79 -5.92 37.70 -5.79
CA ARG A 79 -7.27 38.26 -5.84
C ARG A 79 -7.47 39.26 -4.70
#